data_AF-A0A5C3LMN5-F1
#
_entry.id   AF-A0A5C3LMN5-F1
#
_cell.length_a   1.000
_cell.length_b   1.000
_cell.length_c   1.000
_cell.angle_alpha   90.00
_cell.angle_beta   90.00
_cell.angle_gamma   90.00
#
_symmetry.space_group_name_H-M   'P 1'
#
loop_
_entity.id
_entity.type
_entity.pdbx_description
1 polymer ?
#
loop_
_entity_poly.entity_id
_entity_poly.type
_entity_poly.pdbx_seq_one_letter_code
_entity_poly.pdbx_strand_id
1 'polypeptide(L)' 'QIYVEHMLAAQFGYPLWNPMPSSSLPLAYQKEGLSIGDFGILTPDGSFDFIFNIWLPFGHSVN' A
#
# COMPACT_ATOMS: atom_id res chain seq x y z
N GLN A 1 -5.17 18.47 0.73
CA GLN A 1 -6.65 18.40 0.80
C GLN A 1 -7.28 18.22 -0.58
N ILE A 2 -7.08 19.16 -1.53
CA ILE A 2 -7.62 19.07 -2.91
C ILE A 2 -7.38 17.72 -3.59
N TYR A 3 -6.17 17.14 -3.48
CA TYR A 3 -5.84 15.85 -4.12
C TYR A 3 -6.73 14.67 -3.66
N VAL A 4 -6.97 14.57 -2.35
CA VAL A 4 -7.82 13.51 -1.76
C VAL A 4 -9.26 13.67 -2.23
N GLU A 5 -9.78 14.91 -2.21
CA GLU A 5 -11.16 15.21 -2.62
C GLU A 5 -11.40 14.79 -4.08
N HIS A 6 -10.47 15.10 -4.99
CA HIS A 6 -10.58 14.68 -6.38
C HIS A 6 -10.46 13.17 -6.58
N MET A 7 -9.56 12.48 -5.86
CA MET A 7 -9.42 11.02 -5.98
C MET A 7 -10.65 10.27 -5.47
N LEU A 8 -11.22 10.71 -4.34
CA LEU A 8 -12.43 10.13 -3.79
C LEU A 8 -13.64 10.35 -4.71
N ALA A 9 -13.79 11.56 -5.26
CA ALA A 9 -14.86 11.87 -6.21
C ALA A 9 -14.77 11.02 -7.49
N ALA A 10 -13.55 10.73 -7.95
CA ALA A 10 -13.28 9.86 -9.11
C ALA A 10 -13.32 8.35 -8.77
N GLN A 11 -13.60 7.99 -7.51
CA GLN A 11 -13.57 6.60 -7.01
C GLN A 11 -12.22 5.89 -7.20
N PHE A 12 -11.12 6.64 -7.20
CA PHE A 12 -9.76 6.08 -7.26
C PHE A 12 -9.20 5.70 -5.89
N GLY A 13 -10.00 5.86 -4.83
CA GLY A 13 -9.61 5.53 -3.47
C GLY A 13 -8.89 6.69 -2.77
N TYR A 14 -8.22 6.36 -1.67
CA TYR A 14 -7.49 7.34 -0.87
C TYR A 14 -6.01 7.36 -1.29
N PRO A 15 -5.46 8.50 -1.71
CA PRO A 15 -4.06 8.55 -2.10
C PRO A 15 -3.13 8.42 -0.90
N LEU A 16 -2.05 7.66 -1.07
CA LEU A 16 -0.89 7.73 -0.19
C LEU A 16 -0.12 9.03 -0.43
N TRP A 17 0.44 9.59 0.64
CA TRP A 17 1.25 10.80 0.56
C TRP A 17 2.63 10.52 -0.05
N ASN A 18 3.28 9.43 0.37
CA ASN A 18 4.48 8.89 -0.28
C ASN A 18 4.15 7.52 -0.91
N PRO A 19 3.90 7.47 -2.24
CA PRO A 19 3.55 6.23 -2.92
C PRO A 19 4.76 5.36 -3.28
N MET A 20 5.99 5.80 -2.98
CA MET A 20 7.19 5.07 -3.37
C MET A 20 7.34 3.80 -2.52
N PRO A 21 7.46 2.62 -3.14
CA PRO A 21 7.63 1.38 -2.38
C PRO A 21 8.99 1.40 -1.66
N SER A 22 9.00 0.92 -0.42
CA SER A 22 10.25 0.73 0.31
C SER A 22 11.10 -0.34 -0.40
N SER A 23 12.41 -0.11 -0.47
CA SER A 23 13.37 -1.08 -0.98
C SER A 23 13.48 -2.34 -0.11
N SER A 24 12.93 -2.30 1.11
CA SER A 24 12.83 -3.47 2.00
C SER A 24 11.69 -4.43 1.64
N LEU A 25 10.75 -4.03 0.77
CA LEU A 25 9.61 -4.87 0.38
C LEU A 25 10.03 -6.01 -0.57
N PRO A 26 9.28 -7.12 -0.62
CA PRO A 26 9.46 -8.12 -1.66
C PRO A 26 9.39 -7.52 -3.07
N LEU A 27 10.13 -8.09 -4.02
CA LEU A 27 10.25 -7.55 -5.38
C LEU A 27 8.90 -7.36 -6.08
N ALA A 28 7.90 -8.21 -5.78
CA ALA A 28 6.55 -8.07 -6.28
C ALA A 28 5.93 -6.72 -5.88
N TYR A 29 6.02 -6.35 -4.60
CA TYR A 29 5.50 -5.08 -4.08
C TYR A 29 6.31 -3.86 -4.52
N GLN A 30 7.61 -4.02 -4.79
CA GLN A 30 8.40 -2.95 -5.40
C GLN A 30 7.96 -2.62 -6.84
N LYS A 31 7.42 -3.62 -7.56
CA LYS A 31 7.00 -3.49 -8.96
C LYS A 31 5.53 -3.11 -9.11
N GLU A 32 4.66 -3.77 -8.35
CA GLU A 32 3.21 -3.67 -8.48
C GLU A 32 2.57 -2.74 -7.44
N GLY A 33 3.30 -2.41 -6.37
CA GLY A 33 2.78 -1.62 -5.26
C GLY A 33 1.88 -2.44 -4.34
N LEU A 34 0.98 -1.75 -3.66
CA LEU A 34 0.05 -2.34 -2.69
C LEU A 34 -1.14 -3.00 -3.39
N SER A 35 -1.71 -3.99 -2.71
CA SER A 35 -2.85 -4.78 -3.15
C SER A 35 -4.01 -4.70 -2.16
N ILE A 36 -5.22 -5.02 -2.63
CA ILE A 36 -6.38 -5.16 -1.76
C ILE A 36 -6.12 -6.31 -0.77
N GLY A 37 -6.44 -6.07 0.50
CA GLY A 37 -6.19 -7.03 1.58
C GLY A 37 -4.85 -6.83 2.30
N ASP A 38 -4.01 -5.90 1.84
CA ASP A 38 -2.80 -5.52 2.55
C ASP A 38 -3.12 -4.90 3.90
N PHE A 39 -2.43 -5.40 4.92
CA PHE A 39 -2.46 -4.86 6.26
C PHE A 39 -1.09 -4.24 6.55
N GLY A 40 -1.12 -2.99 7.01
CA GLY A 40 0.09 -2.20 7.23
C GLY A 40 -0.13 -0.96 8.07
N ILE A 41 0.96 -0.22 8.29
CA ILE A 41 1.00 0.98 9.12
C ILE A 41 1.25 2.20 8.21
N LEU A 42 0.43 3.23 8.34
CA LEU A 42 0.73 4.54 7.76
C LEU A 42 1.74 5.26 8.66
N THR A 43 2.89 5.57 8.09
CA THR A 43 4.00 6.19 8.83
C THR A 43 3.85 7.72 8.89
N PRO A 44 4.51 8.42 9.83
CA PRO A 44 4.42 9.88 9.93
C PRO A 44 4.92 10.64 8.71
N ASP A 45 5.84 10.08 7.93
CA ASP A 45 6.32 10.61 6.65
C ASP A 45 5.36 10.32 5.48
N GLY A 46 4.25 9.61 5.75
CA GLY A 46 3.19 9.35 4.79
C GLY A 46 3.41 8.14 3.88
N SER A 47 4.37 7.29 4.24
CA SER A 47 4.65 5.99 3.61
C SER A 47 3.71 4.91 4.19
N PHE A 48 3.72 3.73 3.59
CA PHE A 48 2.96 2.58 4.06
C PHE A 48 3.89 1.38 4.30
N ASP A 49 3.97 0.96 5.56
CA ASP A 49 4.74 -0.20 5.99
C ASP A 49 3.86 -1.45 5.97
N PHE A 50 4.07 -2.29 4.96
CA PHE A 50 3.36 -3.55 4.78
C PHE A 50 3.75 -4.58 5.85
N ILE A 51 2.77 -5.34 6.36
CA ILE A 51 2.97 -6.45 7.31
C ILE A 51 2.60 -7.79 6.68
N PHE A 52 1.36 -7.94 6.20
CA PHE A 52 0.89 -9.15 5.52
C PHE A 52 -0.36 -8.82 4.68
N ASN A 53 -0.71 -9.67 3.72
CA ASN A 53 -1.98 -9.61 3.01
C ASN A 53 -2.92 -10.72 3.52
N ILE A 54 -4.12 -10.34 3.97
CA ILE A 54 -5.09 -11.27 4.59
C ILE A 54 -5.72 -12.25 3.59
N TRP A 55 -5.61 -12.01 2.29
CA TRP A 55 -6.17 -12.87 1.24
C TRP A 55 -5.17 -13.90 0.73
N LEU A 56 -3.92 -13.82 1.18
CA LEU A 56 -2.88 -14.78 0.81
C LEU A 56 -2.82 -15.95 1.82
N PRO A 57 -2.50 -17.17 1.35
CA PRO A 57 -2.41 -18.32 2.22
C PRO A 57 -1.23 -18.20 3.19
N PHE A 58 -1.30 -18.97 4.29
CA PHE A 58 -0.17 -19.12 5.19
C PHE A 58 1.07 -19.64 4.44
N GLY A 59 2.22 -19.02 4.68
CA GLY A 59 3.49 -19.37 4.02
C GLY A 59 3.64 -18.85 2.59
N HIS A 60 2.75 -17.97 2.12
CA HIS A 60 2.99 -17.23 0.88
C HIS A 60 4.29 -16.44 0.99
N SER A 61 5.08 -16.34 -0.08
CA SER A 61 6.42 -15.74 -0.09
C SER A 61 6.50 -14.25 0.28
N VAL A 62 5.35 -13.58 0.41
CA VAL A 62 5.25 -12.16 0.77
C VAL A 62 4.66 -11.95 2.16
N ASN A 63 4.10 -12.99 2.77
CA ASN A 63 3.57 -12.97 4.14
C ASN A 63 4.57 -13.62 5.11
#